data_AF-A0A3N5YK57-F1
#
_entry.id   AF-A0A3N5YK57-F1
#
_cell.length_a   1.000
_cell.length_b   1.000
_cell.length_c   1.000
_cell.angle_alpha   90.00
_cell.angle_beta   90.00
_cell.angle_gamma   90.00
#
_symmetry.space_group_name_H-M   'P 1'
#
loop_
_entity.id
_entity.type
_entity.pdbx_description
1 polymer ?
#
loop_
_entity_poly.entity_id
_entity_poly.type
_entity_poly.pdbx_seq_one_letter_code
_entity_poly.pdbx_strand_id
1 'polypeptide(L)'
;MSWRCEAPAARMLVHLGREVAIEGAGYAERLELRLPPWRLPIDELRWGRWISDEGCRSVVWIDWRGAEPQTLVYTDAVRAREAAAGDNEVAAGGRRLTFADRRVLHQRTLGDLLGSLAPLLPALPRRWLALEDRKWLSRAVLDGPSERPAEGWAIHERIVFP
;
A
#
# COMPACT_ATOMS: atom_id res chain seq x y z
N MET A 1 -6.17 -0.11 -16.42
CA MET A 1 -5.01 -0.11 -15.49
C MET A 1 -4.41 -1.50 -15.51
N SER A 2 -3.09 -1.61 -15.40
CA SER A 2 -2.38 -2.87 -15.20
C SER A 2 -1.53 -2.73 -13.95
N TRP A 3 -1.75 -3.59 -12.96
CA TRP A 3 -0.95 -3.61 -11.73
C TRP A 3 -0.25 -4.96 -11.62
N ARG A 4 1.03 -4.93 -11.23
CA ARG A 4 1.86 -6.11 -11.02
C ARG A 4 2.67 -5.93 -9.75
N CYS A 5 2.59 -6.91 -8.86
CA CYS A 5 3.54 -7.08 -7.77
C CYS A 5 4.78 -7.79 -8.33
N GLU A 6 5.86 -7.05 -8.54
CA GLU A 6 7.11 -7.58 -9.13
C GLU A 6 7.95 -8.33 -8.08
N ALA A 7 7.94 -7.85 -6.83
CA ALA A 7 8.58 -8.51 -5.70
C ALA A 7 7.76 -8.30 -4.42
N PRO A 8 6.97 -9.31 -3.96
CA PRO A 8 6.08 -9.17 -2.80
C PRO A 8 6.83 -9.09 -1.47
N ALA A 9 7.99 -9.75 -1.38
CA ALA A 9 9.00 -9.66 -0.34
C ALA A 9 10.36 -9.91 -0.98
N ALA A 10 11.33 -9.04 -0.70
CA ALA A 10 12.70 -9.16 -1.17
C ALA A 10 13.68 -8.63 -0.13
N ARG A 11 14.88 -9.20 -0.09
CA ARG A 11 16.00 -8.60 0.63
C ARG A 11 16.44 -7.36 -0.13
N MET A 12 16.37 -6.21 0.53
CA MET A 12 16.74 -4.91 -0.01
C MET A 12 18.01 -4.41 0.65
N LEU A 13 18.85 -3.78 -0.17
CA LEU A 13 20.02 -3.02 0.24
C LEU A 13 19.91 -1.63 -0.37
N VAL A 14 19.87 -0.60 0.48
CA VAL A 14 19.74 0.79 0.08
C VAL A 14 21.03 1.54 0.39
N HIS A 15 21.64 2.12 -0.63
CA HIS A 15 22.84 2.96 -0.49
C HIS A 15 22.43 4.43 -0.46
N LEU A 16 22.70 5.12 0.65
CA LEU A 16 22.47 6.55 0.79
C LEU A 16 23.80 7.31 0.69
N GLY A 17 24.25 7.57 -0.54
CA GLY A 17 25.50 8.28 -0.79
C GLY A 17 26.73 7.56 -0.20
N ARG A 18 27.49 8.24 0.66
CA ARG A 18 28.69 7.69 1.32
C ARG A 18 28.39 6.98 2.65
N GLU A 19 27.13 6.93 3.07
CA GLU A 19 26.76 6.30 4.33
C GLU A 19 26.71 4.76 4.21
N VAL A 20 26.65 4.11 5.37
CA VAL A 20 26.50 2.65 5.46
C VAL A 20 25.19 2.24 4.80
N ALA A 21 25.25 1.17 4.01
CA ALA A 21 24.07 0.64 3.34
C ALA A 21 23.04 0.15 4.38
N ILE A 22 21.77 0.50 4.16
CA ILE A 22 20.65 0.03 4.98
C ILE A 22 20.17 -1.28 4.38
N GLU A 23 20.12 -2.33 5.18
CA GLU A 23 19.61 -3.63 4.78
C GLU A 23 18.28 -3.93 5.46
N GLY A 24 17.34 -4.55 4.74
CA GLY A 24 16.08 -5.00 5.31
C GLY A 24 15.18 -5.68 4.30
N ALA A 25 13.95 -5.98 4.70
CA ALA A 25 12.93 -6.47 3.78
C ALA A 25 12.30 -5.31 2.99
N GLY A 26 11.99 -5.57 1.73
CA GLY A 26 11.32 -4.62 0.86
C GLY A 26 10.40 -5.26 -0.15
N TYR A 27 9.84 -4.40 -0.99
CA TYR A 27 8.73 -4.70 -1.89
C TYR A 27 8.87 -3.85 -3.15
N ALA A 28 8.49 -4.41 -4.29
CA ALA A 28 8.42 -3.68 -5.55
C ALA A 28 7.13 -4.00 -6.30
N GLU A 29 6.47 -2.95 -6.81
CA GLU A 29 5.33 -3.05 -7.70
C GLU A 29 5.49 -2.15 -8.91
N ARG A 30 4.71 -2.47 -9.93
CA ARG A 30 4.55 -1.66 -11.13
C ARG A 30 3.07 -1.40 -11.36
N LEU A 31 2.74 -0.11 -11.48
CA LEU A 31 1.43 0.37 -11.87
C LEU A 31 1.53 1.07 -13.22
N GLU A 32 0.81 0.54 -14.21
CA GLU A 32 0.67 1.14 -15.53
C GLU A 32 -0.74 1.71 -15.71
N LEU A 33 -0.80 3.03 -15.88
CA LEU A 33 -2.03 3.78 -16.12
C LEU A 33 -2.13 4.17 -17.59
N ARG A 34 -3.31 3.99 -18.18
CA ARG A 34 -3.63 4.47 -19.55
C ARG A 34 -4.34 5.82 -19.54
N LEU A 35 -4.66 6.31 -18.35
CA LEU A 35 -5.33 7.59 -18.10
C LEU A 35 -4.52 8.33 -17.04
N PRO A 36 -4.55 9.68 -17.04
CA PRO A 36 -4.02 10.44 -15.93
C PRO A 36 -4.67 10.03 -14.60
N PRO A 37 -3.93 10.04 -13.48
CA PRO A 37 -4.47 9.66 -12.16
C PRO A 37 -5.78 10.40 -11.81
N TRP A 38 -5.89 11.68 -12.17
CA TRP A 38 -7.08 12.51 -11.91
C TRP A 38 -8.33 12.21 -12.75
N ARG A 39 -8.24 11.25 -13.66
CA ARG A 39 -9.39 10.72 -14.40
C ARG A 39 -9.83 9.34 -13.90
N LEU A 40 -9.14 8.78 -12.91
CA LEU A 40 -9.59 7.53 -12.29
C LEU A 40 -10.84 7.83 -11.44
N PRO A 41 -11.91 7.02 -11.54
CA PRO A 41 -13.12 7.20 -10.74
C PRO A 41 -12.92 6.64 -9.31
N ILE A 42 -11.98 7.23 -8.58
CA ILE A 42 -11.60 6.87 -7.21
C ILE A 42 -11.96 8.03 -6.30
N ASP A 43 -12.72 7.74 -5.25
CA ASP A 43 -13.01 8.67 -4.16
C ASP A 43 -12.11 8.40 -2.96
N GLU A 44 -11.74 7.14 -2.73
CA GLU A 44 -10.80 6.75 -1.69
C GLU A 44 -9.97 5.54 -2.17
N LEU A 45 -8.66 5.63 -1.97
CA LEU A 45 -7.72 4.52 -2.17
C LEU A 45 -7.11 4.15 -0.83
N ARG A 46 -7.28 2.90 -0.44
CA ARG A 46 -6.50 2.28 0.64
C ARG A 46 -5.57 1.29 0.01
N TRP A 47 -4.31 1.35 0.36
CA TRP A 47 -3.33 0.42 -0.17
C TRP A 47 -2.27 0.14 0.88
N GLY A 48 -1.60 -0.98 0.73
CA GLY A 48 -0.53 -1.29 1.65
C GLY A 48 0.11 -2.62 1.37
N ARG A 49 1.10 -2.87 2.20
CA ARG A 49 1.82 -4.13 2.23
C ARG A 49 2.14 -4.51 3.67
N TRP A 50 2.35 -5.79 3.87
CA TRP A 50 2.94 -6.38 5.05
C TRP A 50 4.00 -7.40 4.63
N ILE A 51 5.07 -7.46 5.40
CA ILE A 51 6.12 -8.47 5.26
C ILE A 51 6.38 -9.03 6.65
N SER A 52 6.49 -10.37 6.76
CA SER A 52 6.81 -11.00 8.03
C SER A 52 8.20 -10.64 8.54
N ASP A 53 8.44 -10.78 9.84
CA ASP A 53 9.75 -10.51 10.44
C ASP A 53 10.85 -11.43 9.87
N GLU A 54 10.50 -12.65 9.44
CA GLU A 54 11.42 -13.55 8.74
C GLU A 54 11.67 -13.16 7.28
N GLY A 55 10.91 -12.21 6.74
CA GLY A 55 11.05 -11.70 5.38
C GLY A 55 10.58 -12.66 4.29
N CYS A 56 9.86 -13.74 4.63
CA CYS A 56 9.47 -14.79 3.70
C CYS A 56 7.97 -14.82 3.36
N ARG A 57 7.14 -14.13 4.16
CA ARG A 57 5.70 -14.00 3.91
C ARG A 57 5.33 -12.57 3.60
N SER A 58 4.28 -12.40 2.81
CA SER A 58 3.84 -11.09 2.35
C SER A 58 2.33 -11.03 2.12
N VAL A 59 1.77 -9.86 2.40
CA VAL A 59 0.40 -9.51 2.02
C VAL A 59 0.44 -8.14 1.39
N VAL A 60 -0.21 -7.98 0.24
CA VAL A 60 -0.30 -6.72 -0.49
C VAL A 60 -1.75 -6.50 -0.84
N TRP A 61 -2.25 -5.27 -0.67
CA TRP A 61 -3.65 -4.99 -0.94
C TRP A 61 -3.89 -3.61 -1.52
N ILE A 62 -5.00 -3.54 -2.25
CA ILE A 62 -5.58 -2.33 -2.82
C ILE A 62 -7.08 -2.42 -2.55
N ASP A 63 -7.64 -1.45 -1.86
CA ASP A 63 -9.08 -1.22 -1.74
C ASP A 63 -9.39 0.13 -2.37
N TRP A 64 -9.97 0.06 -3.56
CA TRP A 64 -10.45 1.18 -4.35
C TRP A 64 -11.93 1.36 -4.04
N ARG A 65 -12.28 2.57 -3.62
CA ARG A 65 -13.67 3.00 -3.43
C ARG A 65 -14.02 4.12 -4.39
N GLY A 66 -15.25 4.13 -4.86
CA GLY A 66 -15.77 5.12 -5.80
C GLY A 66 -16.81 4.49 -6.72
N ALA A 67 -16.94 5.03 -7.94
CA ALA A 67 -17.93 4.54 -8.91
C ALA A 67 -17.71 3.08 -9.34
N GLU A 68 -16.45 2.63 -9.34
CA GLU A 68 -16.05 1.27 -9.75
C GLU A 68 -15.21 0.63 -8.63
N PRO A 69 -15.84 0.22 -7.51
CA PRO A 69 -15.12 -0.26 -6.34
C PRO A 69 -14.47 -1.62 -6.62
N GLN A 70 -13.26 -1.81 -6.10
CA GLN A 70 -12.57 -3.09 -6.19
C GLN A 70 -11.62 -3.28 -5.00
N THR A 71 -11.61 -4.49 -4.46
CA THR A 71 -10.63 -4.90 -3.46
C THR A 71 -9.78 -6.03 -4.02
N LEU A 72 -8.47 -5.83 -4.01
CA LEU A 72 -7.46 -6.78 -4.43
C LEU A 72 -6.58 -7.09 -3.22
N VAL A 73 -6.41 -8.37 -2.90
CA VAL A 73 -5.45 -8.83 -1.90
C VAL A 73 -4.62 -9.94 -2.52
N TYR A 74 -3.32 -9.85 -2.32
CA TYR A 74 -2.34 -10.83 -2.72
C TYR A 74 -1.64 -11.34 -1.46
N THR A 75 -1.56 -12.65 -1.32
CA THR A 75 -0.78 -13.31 -0.26
C THR A 75 0.33 -14.09 -0.95
N ASP A 76 1.58 -13.78 -0.63
CA ASP A 76 2.75 -14.44 -1.23
C ASP A 76 2.73 -14.39 -2.76
N ALA A 77 2.44 -13.20 -3.31
CA ALA A 77 2.20 -12.91 -4.74
C ALA A 77 1.02 -13.65 -5.41
N VAL A 78 0.23 -14.44 -4.68
CA VAL A 78 -0.96 -15.09 -5.21
C VAL A 78 -2.19 -14.27 -4.89
N ARG A 79 -2.99 -13.94 -5.91
CA ARG A 79 -4.26 -13.23 -5.72
C ARG A 79 -5.21 -14.11 -4.90
N ALA A 80 -5.61 -13.61 -3.73
CA ALA A 80 -6.55 -14.26 -2.85
C ALA A 80 -8.00 -13.97 -3.28
N ARG A 81 -8.92 -14.88 -2.92
CA ARG A 81 -10.37 -14.70 -3.08
C ARG A 81 -10.95 -14.04 -1.82
N GLU A 82 -12.19 -13.55 -1.92
CA GLU A 82 -12.94 -13.00 -0.77
C GLU A 82 -12.17 -11.89 -0.06
N ALA A 83 -11.59 -10.98 -0.85
CA ALA A 83 -10.73 -9.91 -0.38
C ALA A 83 -11.55 -8.77 0.26
N ALA A 84 -11.13 -8.36 1.45
CA ALA A 84 -11.62 -7.20 2.16
C ALA A 84 -10.46 -6.47 2.83
N ALA A 85 -10.44 -5.14 2.78
CA ALA A 85 -9.48 -4.33 3.52
C ALA A 85 -10.22 -3.21 4.27
N GLY A 86 -9.89 -3.08 5.55
CA GLY A 86 -10.48 -2.09 6.45
C GLY A 86 -9.42 -1.23 7.11
N ASP A 87 -9.85 -0.46 8.10
CA ASP A 87 -8.92 0.36 8.88
C ASP A 87 -7.99 -0.50 9.70
N ASN A 88 -8.46 -1.55 10.36
CA ASN A 88 -7.67 -2.31 11.34
C ASN A 88 -7.24 -3.69 10.86
N GLU A 89 -7.68 -4.11 9.69
CA GLU A 89 -7.41 -5.46 9.19
C GLU A 89 -7.52 -5.57 7.68
N VAL A 90 -6.92 -6.64 7.16
CA VAL A 90 -7.10 -7.13 5.79
C VAL A 90 -7.44 -8.61 5.87
N ALA A 91 -8.50 -9.04 5.20
CA ALA A 91 -8.93 -10.43 5.17
C ALA A 91 -9.03 -10.94 3.73
N ALA A 92 -8.51 -12.13 3.47
CA ALA A 92 -8.68 -12.79 2.18
C ALA A 92 -8.37 -14.29 2.27
N GLY A 93 -9.13 -15.12 1.56
CA GLY A 93 -8.87 -16.56 1.43
C GLY A 93 -8.75 -17.29 2.77
N GLY A 94 -9.60 -16.94 3.73
CA GLY A 94 -9.58 -17.48 5.10
C GLY A 94 -8.43 -17.01 6.00
N ARG A 95 -7.56 -16.11 5.50
CA ARG A 95 -6.49 -15.47 6.28
C ARG A 95 -6.90 -14.07 6.71
N ARG A 96 -6.35 -13.62 7.83
CA ARG A 96 -6.60 -12.29 8.40
C ARG A 96 -5.29 -11.67 8.86
N LEU A 97 -5.00 -10.47 8.38
CA LEU A 97 -3.92 -9.63 8.83
C LEU A 97 -4.51 -8.56 9.75
N THR A 98 -4.12 -8.57 11.03
CA THR A 98 -4.64 -7.62 12.04
C THR A 98 -3.56 -6.59 12.38
N PHE A 99 -3.89 -5.31 12.35
CA PHE A 99 -2.96 -4.22 12.66
C PHE A 99 -2.95 -3.88 14.15
N ALA A 100 -1.76 -3.66 14.69
CA ALA A 100 -1.49 -3.16 16.03
C ALA A 100 -0.48 -1.99 15.97
N ASP A 101 -0.34 -1.25 17.08
CA ASP A 101 0.69 -0.23 17.28
C ASP A 101 0.86 0.75 16.11
N ARG A 102 -0.26 1.30 15.63
CA ARG A 102 -0.28 2.19 14.48
C ARG A 102 0.44 3.50 14.77
N ARG A 103 1.52 3.76 14.03
CA ARG A 103 2.26 5.03 14.00
C ARG A 103 2.09 5.72 12.67
N VAL A 104 1.75 7.01 12.69
CA VAL A 104 1.74 7.84 11.48
C VAL A 104 3.18 8.03 11.00
N LEU A 105 3.47 7.66 9.75
CA LEU A 105 4.74 7.98 9.08
C LEU A 105 4.70 9.37 8.45
N HIS A 106 3.57 9.71 7.82
CA HIS A 106 3.27 11.07 7.40
C HIS A 106 1.77 11.28 7.21
N GLN A 107 1.41 12.55 7.20
CA GLN A 107 0.12 13.05 6.73
C GLN A 107 0.41 14.27 5.88
N ARG A 108 -0.05 14.27 4.64
CA ARG A 108 0.26 15.29 3.63
C ARG A 108 -0.98 15.60 2.82
N THR A 109 -1.03 16.81 2.31
CA THR A 109 -1.91 17.14 1.20
C THR A 109 -1.18 16.92 -0.12
N LEU A 110 -1.90 16.83 -1.25
CA LEU A 110 -1.22 16.85 -2.55
C LEU A 110 -0.36 18.11 -2.69
N GLY A 111 -0.79 19.26 -2.15
CA GLY A 111 -0.01 20.50 -2.09
C GLY A 111 1.42 20.31 -1.56
N ASP A 112 1.58 19.49 -0.53
CA ASP A 112 2.88 19.16 0.08
C ASP A 112 3.70 18.16 -0.76
N LEU A 113 3.02 17.36 -1.59
CA LEU A 113 3.61 16.39 -2.53
C LEU A 113 4.06 17.04 -3.85
N LEU A 114 3.53 18.20 -4.23
CA LEU A 114 3.76 18.84 -5.54
C LEU A 114 5.22 19.17 -5.85
N GLY A 115 6.10 19.24 -4.83
CA GLY A 115 7.54 19.40 -5.04
C GLY A 115 8.17 18.29 -5.89
N SER A 116 7.61 17.07 -5.89
CA SER A 116 8.09 15.94 -6.69
C SER A 116 7.28 15.69 -7.98
N LEU A 117 6.14 16.36 -8.16
CA LEU A 117 5.23 16.19 -9.32
C LEU A 117 5.08 17.47 -10.17
N ALA A 118 5.98 18.43 -9.99
CA ALA A 118 5.95 19.76 -10.61
C ALA A 118 5.62 19.82 -12.12
N PRO A 119 6.03 18.87 -12.99
CA PRO A 119 5.68 18.91 -14.42
C PRO A 119 4.19 18.67 -14.70
N LEU A 120 3.45 18.02 -13.80
CA LEU A 120 2.05 17.60 -14.00
C LEU A 120 1.02 18.64 -13.52
N LEU A 121 1.49 19.74 -12.92
CA LEU A 121 0.68 20.81 -12.34
C LEU A 121 -0.37 21.44 -13.28
N PRO A 122 -0.10 21.72 -14.57
CA PRO A 122 -1.04 22.47 -15.41
C PRO A 122 -2.35 21.73 -15.71
N ALA A 123 -2.35 20.40 -15.63
CA ALA A 123 -3.49 19.56 -15.97
C ALA A 123 -4.25 19.05 -14.73
N LEU A 124 -3.81 19.43 -13.53
CA LEU A 124 -4.35 18.95 -12.28
C LEU A 124 -5.65 19.70 -11.91
N PRO A 125 -6.80 19.01 -11.75
CA PRO A 125 -8.02 19.65 -11.28
C PRO A 125 -7.83 20.25 -9.89
N ARG A 126 -8.33 21.47 -9.64
CA ARG A 126 -8.20 22.14 -8.33
C ARG A 126 -8.66 21.30 -7.14
N ARG A 127 -9.70 20.46 -7.32
CA ARG A 127 -10.18 19.54 -6.28
C ARG A 127 -9.07 18.61 -5.78
N TRP A 128 -8.19 18.13 -6.67
CA TRP A 128 -7.08 17.24 -6.28
C TRP A 128 -6.05 17.89 -5.36
N LEU A 129 -5.99 19.23 -5.26
CA LEU A 129 -5.12 19.91 -4.28
C LEU A 129 -5.52 19.61 -2.83
N ALA A 130 -6.79 19.31 -2.59
CA ALA A 130 -7.32 18.94 -1.27
C ALA A 130 -7.31 17.41 -1.03
N LEU A 131 -6.59 16.64 -1.86
CA LEU A 131 -6.32 15.23 -1.59
C LEU A 131 -5.57 15.10 -0.28
N GLU A 132 -6.02 14.19 0.57
CA GLU A 132 -5.39 13.85 1.84
C GLU A 132 -4.73 12.49 1.74
N ASP A 133 -3.41 12.46 1.96
CA ASP A 133 -2.60 11.23 2.02
C ASP A 133 -2.14 11.03 3.46
N ARG A 134 -2.55 9.89 4.05
CA ARG A 134 -2.07 9.47 5.37
C ARG A 134 -1.45 8.09 5.27
N LYS A 135 -0.20 7.98 5.72
CA LYS A 135 0.58 6.74 5.76
C LYS A 135 0.88 6.34 7.18
N TRP A 136 0.79 5.05 7.44
CA TRP A 136 1.11 4.45 8.71
C TRP A 136 2.13 3.33 8.57
N LEU A 137 2.86 3.13 9.66
CA LEU A 137 3.57 1.91 9.99
C LEU A 137 2.80 1.25 11.13
N SER A 138 2.54 -0.04 11.01
CA SER A 138 1.86 -0.84 12.04
C SER A 138 2.62 -2.14 12.25
N ARG A 139 2.66 -2.62 13.49
CA ARG A 139 2.84 -4.05 13.72
C ARG A 139 1.61 -4.78 13.20
N ALA A 140 1.79 -5.98 12.68
CA ALA A 140 0.65 -6.78 12.26
C ALA A 140 0.93 -8.26 12.35
N VAL A 141 -0.13 -9.02 12.60
CA VAL A 141 -0.11 -10.47 12.71
C VAL A 141 -0.99 -11.07 11.62
N LEU A 142 -0.44 -11.98 10.83
CA LEU A 142 -1.15 -12.76 9.84
C LEU A 142 -1.56 -14.11 10.45
N ASP A 143 -2.86 -14.33 10.56
CA ASP A 143 -3.48 -15.56 11.04
C ASP A 143 -4.16 -16.33 9.89
N GLY A 144 -4.19 -17.66 9.99
CA GLY A 144 -4.85 -18.51 9.00
C GLY A 144 -5.20 -19.91 9.51
N PRO A 145 -6.00 -20.70 8.75
CA PRO A 145 -6.66 -21.91 9.26
C PRO A 145 -5.72 -23.09 9.57
N SER A 146 -4.46 -23.06 9.11
CA SER A 146 -3.52 -24.17 9.26
C SER A 146 -2.06 -23.72 9.30
N GLU A 147 -1.83 -22.44 9.59
CA GLU A 147 -0.50 -21.83 9.63
C GLU A 147 -0.28 -21.23 11.01
N ARG A 148 0.96 -21.24 11.49
CA ARG A 148 1.28 -20.49 12.70
C ARG A 148 1.10 -19.00 12.42
N PRO A 149 0.56 -18.23 13.37
CA PRO A 149 0.54 -16.78 13.27
C PRO A 149 1.94 -16.26 12.94
N ALA A 150 2.02 -15.38 11.95
CA ALA A 150 3.27 -14.75 11.55
C ALA A 150 3.21 -13.27 11.88
N GLU A 151 4.18 -12.77 12.63
CA GLU A 151 4.28 -11.35 12.92
C GLU A 151 5.11 -10.63 11.86
N GLY A 152 4.88 -9.32 11.71
CA GLY A 152 5.61 -8.51 10.78
C GLY A 152 5.21 -7.04 10.79
N TRP A 153 5.68 -6.31 9.80
CA TRP A 153 5.45 -4.89 9.65
C TRP A 153 4.57 -4.59 8.47
N ALA A 154 3.53 -3.79 8.70
CA ALA A 154 2.66 -3.26 7.66
C ALA A 154 2.94 -1.78 7.42
N ILE A 155 3.17 -1.41 6.15
CA ILE A 155 3.11 -0.02 5.69
C ILE A 155 1.86 0.11 4.84
N HIS A 156 0.97 0.99 5.24
CA HIS A 156 -0.30 1.18 4.56
C HIS A 156 -0.74 2.62 4.60
N GLU A 157 -1.59 2.99 3.66
CA GLU A 157 -1.94 4.37 3.39
C GLU A 157 -3.42 4.47 3.01
N ARG A 158 -4.00 5.62 3.32
CA ARG A 158 -5.34 6.02 2.91
C ARG A 158 -5.22 7.35 2.21
N ILE A 159 -5.72 7.38 0.99
CA ILE A 159 -5.75 8.56 0.13
C ILE A 159 -7.21 8.88 -0.13
N VAL A 160 -7.65 10.07 0.23
CA VAL A 160 -9.01 10.56 -0.03
C VAL A 160 -8.96 11.59 -1.13
N PHE A 161 -9.77 11.40 -2.16
CA PHE A 161 -9.93 12.31 -3.29
C PHE A 161 -11.24 13.10 -3.10
N PRO A 162 -11.21 14.43 -3.16
CA PRO A 162 -12.41 15.27 -3.04
C PRO A 162 -13.10 15.55 -4.39
#